data_AF-A0ABD1HWU4-F1
#
_entry.id   AF-A0ABD1HWU4-F1
#
_cell.length_a   1.000
_cell.length_b   1.000
_cell.length_c   1.000
_cell.angle_alpha   90.00
_cell.angle_beta   90.00
_cell.angle_gamma   90.00
#
_symmetry.space_group_name_H-M   'P 1'
#
loop_
_entity.id
_entity.type
_entity.pdbx_description
1 polymer ?
#
loop_
_entity_poly.entity_id
_entity_poly.type
_entity_poly.pdbx_seq_one_letter_code
_entity_poly.pdbx_strand_id
1 'polypeptide(L)'
;MDPRLWHKVAAISGVAALGLGTYGAHGFKPKNPSYNDVWRTANLYHLVHTAALLTAPITSHPNIFGGLLTTGILAFSGTCYAVAYLEDRTYSRLAPFGGFAFIGAWASLMF
;
A
#
# COMPACT_ATOMS: atom_id res chain seq x y z
N MET A 1 21.53 -1.23 -8.07
CA MET A 1 20.57 -0.13 -7.79
C MET A 1 21.04 0.57 -6.52
N ASP A 2 21.03 1.90 -6.50
CA ASP A 2 21.43 2.68 -5.32
C ASP A 2 20.49 2.37 -4.14
N PRO A 3 21.00 1.90 -2.98
CA PRO A 3 20.19 1.66 -1.77
C PRO A 3 19.35 2.87 -1.33
N ARG A 4 19.72 4.09 -1.75
CA ARG A 4 18.97 5.31 -1.48
C ARG A 4 17.66 5.42 -2.26
N LEU A 5 17.50 4.68 -3.37
CA LEU A 5 16.27 4.70 -4.15
C LEU A 5 15.08 4.21 -3.30
N TRP A 6 15.22 3.03 -2.70
CA TRP A 6 14.14 2.44 -1.90
C TRP A 6 13.82 3.25 -0.64
N HIS A 7 14.82 3.88 -0.01
CA HIS A 7 14.58 4.85 1.05
C HIS A 7 13.69 6.02 0.59
N LYS A 8 13.94 6.59 -0.60
CA LYS A 8 13.12 7.67 -1.16
C LYS A 8 11.69 7.20 -1.46
N VAL A 9 11.53 6.01 -2.04
CA VAL A 9 10.20 5.44 -2.31
C VAL A 9 9.43 5.21 -1.01
N ALA A 10 10.08 4.65 0.02
CA ALA A 10 9.48 4.48 1.34
C ALA A 10 9.08 5.81 1.98
N ALA A 11 9.92 6.85 1.88
CA ALA A 11 9.61 8.18 2.40
C ALA A 11 8.37 8.79 1.70
N ILE A 12 8.31 8.75 0.37
CA ILE A 12 7.15 9.23 -0.39
C ILE A 12 5.89 8.44 -0.02
N SER A 13 6.01 7.11 0.05
CA SER A 13 4.89 6.25 0.45
C SER A 13 4.43 6.56 1.88
N GLY A 14 5.34 6.88 2.80
CA GLY A 14 5.03 7.25 4.18
C GLY A 14 4.26 8.56 4.29
N VAL A 15 4.68 9.58 3.54
CA VAL A 15 3.94 10.84 3.44
C VAL A 15 2.53 10.59 2.91
N ALA A 16 2.39 9.79 1.86
CA ALA A 16 1.08 9.46 1.28
C ALA A 16 0.20 8.65 2.26
N ALA A 17 0.75 7.62 2.92
CA ALA A 17 0.03 6.78 3.86
C ALA A 17 -0.48 7.57 5.06
N LEU A 18 0.36 8.43 5.66
CA LEU A 18 -0.06 9.29 6.76
C LEU A 18 -1.07 10.36 6.32
N GLY A 19 -0.90 10.95 5.12
CA GLY A 19 -1.85 11.91 4.56
C GLY A 19 -3.23 11.29 4.32
N LEU A 20 -3.27 10.12 3.70
CA LEU A 20 -4.52 9.38 3.45
C LEU A 20 -5.13 8.82 4.74
N GLY A 21 -4.31 8.45 5.72
CA GLY A 21 -4.76 8.02 7.04
C GLY A 21 -5.42 9.14 7.83
N THR A 22 -4.79 10.33 7.88
CA THR A 22 -5.37 11.51 8.55
C THR A 22 -6.61 12.02 7.83
N TYR A 23 -6.62 12.03 6.50
CA TYR A 23 -7.83 12.31 5.73
C TYR A 23 -8.93 11.29 6.04
N GLY A 24 -8.61 9.99 6.07
CA GLY A 24 -9.56 8.93 6.43
C GLY A 24 -10.19 9.09 7.81
N ALA A 25 -9.40 9.53 8.81
CA ALA A 25 -9.86 9.67 10.19
C ALA A 25 -10.69 10.93 10.45
N HIS A 26 -10.45 12.02 9.71
CA HIS A 26 -11.03 13.33 10.02
C HIS A 26 -11.86 13.94 8.88
N GLY A 27 -11.47 13.70 7.63
CA GLY A 27 -12.06 14.34 6.44
C GLY A 27 -12.97 13.44 5.61
N PHE A 28 -12.72 12.14 5.59
CA PHE A 28 -13.47 11.19 4.79
C PHE A 28 -14.85 10.92 5.41
N LYS A 29 -15.91 11.22 4.64
CA LYS A 29 -17.30 11.10 5.05
C LYS A 29 -18.13 10.51 3.90
N PRO A 30 -18.07 9.18 3.68
CA PRO A 30 -18.83 8.53 2.62
C PRO A 30 -20.34 8.60 2.90
N LYS A 31 -21.15 8.60 1.84
CA LYS A 31 -22.61 8.50 1.91
C LYS A 31 -23.02 7.18 2.55
N ASN A 32 -22.35 6.09 2.18
CA ASN A 32 -22.49 4.79 2.83
C ASN A 32 -21.34 4.56 3.84
N PRO A 33 -21.62 4.54 5.16
CA PRO A 33 -20.60 4.38 6.19
C PRO A 33 -19.77 3.09 6.11
N SER A 34 -20.23 2.05 5.42
CA SER A 34 -19.46 0.81 5.24
C SER A 34 -18.14 1.03 4.46
N TYR A 35 -18.04 2.09 3.68
CA TYR A 35 -16.78 2.43 2.98
C TYR A 35 -15.70 2.99 3.90
N ASN A 36 -16.02 3.37 5.15
CA ASN A 36 -15.00 3.68 6.15
C ASN A 36 -14.12 2.47 6.46
N ASP A 37 -14.69 1.27 6.52
CA ASP A 37 -13.91 0.04 6.75
C ASP A 37 -13.02 -0.29 5.55
N VAL A 38 -13.48 0.00 4.33
CA VAL A 38 -12.67 -0.16 3.10
C VAL A 38 -11.49 0.82 3.12
N TRP A 39 -11.73 2.09 3.47
CA TRP A 39 -10.67 3.09 3.62
C TRP A 39 -9.66 2.70 4.71
N ARG A 40 -10.15 2.26 5.88
CA ARG A 40 -9.30 1.80 6.99
C ARG A 40 -8.43 0.61 6.57
N THR A 41 -9.00 -0.33 5.81
CA THR A 41 -8.26 -1.48 5.28
C THR A 41 -7.20 -1.04 4.28
N ALA A 42 -7.52 -0.14 3.34
CA ALA A 42 -6.55 0.42 2.39
C ALA A 42 -5.36 1.04 3.12
N ASN A 43 -5.64 1.87 4.14
CA ASN A 43 -4.63 2.56 4.92
C ASN A 43 -3.79 1.64 5.81
N LEU A 44 -4.41 0.62 6.43
CA LEU A 44 -3.68 -0.37 7.21
C LEU A 44 -2.61 -1.06 6.37
N TYR A 45 -2.98 -1.59 5.20
CA TYR A 45 -2.04 -2.26 4.31
C TYR A 45 -1.00 -1.29 3.74
N HIS A 46 -1.40 -0.05 3.44
CA HIS A 46 -0.47 0.98 2.95
C HIS A 46 0.61 1.29 4.00
N LEU A 47 0.22 1.52 5.26
CA LEU A 47 1.16 1.81 6.36
C LEU A 47 2.08 0.62 6.67
N VAL A 48 1.52 -0.58 6.85
CA VAL A 48 2.31 -1.78 7.18
C VAL A 48 3.35 -2.05 6.11
N HIS A 49 2.98 -2.01 4.84
CA HIS A 49 3.91 -2.30 3.75
C HIS A 49 4.86 -1.14 3.45
N THR A 50 4.49 0.10 3.78
CA THR A 50 5.44 1.22 3.76
C THR A 50 6.51 1.07 4.83
N ALA A 51 6.14 0.66 6.05
CA ALA A 51 7.10 0.40 7.11
C ALA A 51 8.06 -0.75 6.72
N ALA A 52 7.52 -1.83 6.12
CA ALA A 52 8.34 -2.91 5.57
C ALA A 52 9.28 -2.41 4.45
N LEU A 53 8.81 -1.50 3.58
CA LEU A 53 9.59 -0.98 2.45
C LEU A 53 10.86 -0.24 2.89
N LEU A 54 10.90 0.36 4.08
CA LEU A 54 12.11 0.94 4.67
C LEU A 54 13.25 -0.07 4.83
N THR A 55 12.93 -1.36 4.99
CA THR A 55 13.92 -2.43 5.13
C THR A 55 14.45 -2.94 3.80
N ALA A 56 13.81 -2.59 2.67
CA ALA A 56 14.23 -3.09 1.36
C ALA A 56 15.74 -2.91 1.06
N PRO A 57 16.39 -1.77 1.36
CA PRO A 57 17.82 -1.55 1.12
C PRO A 57 18.77 -2.58 1.77
N ILE A 58 18.34 -3.25 2.85
CA ILE A 58 19.18 -4.19 3.61
C ILE A 58 18.83 -5.67 3.35
N THR A 59 17.88 -5.93 2.46
CA THR A 59 17.51 -7.31 2.06
C THR A 59 18.48 -7.87 1.01
N SER A 60 18.52 -9.20 0.85
CA SER A 60 19.33 -9.88 -0.18
C SER A 60 18.97 -9.43 -1.60
N HIS A 61 17.67 -9.18 -1.84
CA HIS A 61 17.12 -8.86 -3.14
C HIS A 61 16.27 -7.56 -3.08
N PRO A 62 16.91 -6.39 -2.87
CA PRO A 62 16.22 -5.13 -2.55
C PRO A 62 15.21 -4.71 -3.61
N ASN A 63 15.51 -4.96 -4.89
CA ASN A 63 14.63 -4.56 -5.99
C ASN A 63 13.41 -5.45 -6.14
N ILE A 64 13.54 -6.74 -5.81
CA ILE A 64 12.42 -7.69 -5.86
C ILE A 64 11.49 -7.38 -4.68
N PHE A 65 12.03 -7.33 -3.46
CA PHE A 65 11.25 -7.03 -2.28
C PHE A 65 10.59 -5.64 -2.34
N GLY A 66 11.38 -4.60 -2.62
CA GLY A 66 10.88 -3.24 -2.70
C GLY A 66 9.90 -3.02 -3.86
N GLY A 67 10.18 -3.63 -5.01
CA GLY A 67 9.31 -3.58 -6.18
C GLY A 67 7.95 -4.20 -5.91
N LEU A 68 7.93 -5.42 -5.36
CA LEU A 68 6.70 -6.14 -5.04
C LEU A 68 5.87 -5.44 -3.96
N LEU A 69 6.51 -4.90 -2.91
CA LEU A 69 5.80 -4.08 -1.91
C LEU A 69 5.18 -2.83 -2.53
N THR A 70 5.93 -2.12 -3.38
CA THR A 70 5.44 -0.89 -4.04
C THR A 70 4.27 -1.20 -4.98
N THR A 71 4.39 -2.25 -5.80
CA THR A 71 3.31 -2.74 -6.65
C THR A 71 2.09 -3.13 -5.83
N GLY A 72 2.28 -3.84 -4.71
CA GLY A 72 1.20 -4.20 -3.80
C GLY A 72 0.49 -2.97 -3.23
N ILE A 73 1.23 -1.96 -2.76
CA ILE A 73 0.65 -0.70 -2.23
C ILE A 73 -0.22 -0.02 -3.29
N LEU A 74 0.29 0.14 -4.51
CA LEU A 74 -0.44 0.80 -5.58
C LEU A 74 -1.67 0.00 -6.01
N ALA A 75 -1.53 -1.30 -6.24
CA ALA A 75 -2.59 -2.14 -6.78
C ALA A 75 -3.64 -2.55 -5.73
N PHE A 76 -3.24 -2.83 -4.48
CA PHE A 76 -4.16 -3.18 -3.40
C PHE A 76 -4.69 -1.93 -2.70
N SER A 77 -3.83 -1.17 -2.02
CA SER A 77 -4.28 -0.02 -1.22
C SER A 77 -4.82 1.09 -2.11
N GLY A 78 -4.14 1.44 -3.21
CA GLY A 78 -4.63 2.46 -4.16
C GLY A 78 -6.02 2.16 -4.69
N THR A 79 -6.27 0.90 -5.08
CA THR A 79 -7.58 0.45 -5.53
C THR A 79 -8.63 0.51 -4.42
N CYS A 80 -8.30 0.07 -3.21
CA CYS A 80 -9.24 0.13 -2.08
C CYS A 80 -9.58 1.57 -1.70
N TYR A 81 -8.63 2.51 -1.77
CA TYR A 81 -8.93 3.94 -1.61
C TYR A 81 -9.89 4.44 -2.70
N ALA A 82 -9.66 4.06 -3.96
CA ALA A 82 -10.56 4.43 -5.06
C ALA A 82 -11.98 3.86 -4.86
N VAL A 83 -12.09 2.59 -4.46
CA VAL A 83 -13.38 1.94 -4.13
C VAL A 83 -14.09 2.66 -2.98
N ALA A 84 -13.36 3.04 -1.93
CA ALA A 84 -13.93 3.77 -0.81
C ALA A 84 -14.38 5.18 -1.22
N TYR A 85 -13.55 5.89 -1.97
CA TYR A 85 -13.82 7.27 -2.40
C TYR A 85 -14.98 7.38 -3.39
N LEU A 86 -15.03 6.47 -4.39
CA LEU A 86 -16.08 6.43 -5.41
C LEU A 86 -17.34 5.71 -4.93
N GLU A 87 -17.27 5.05 -3.77
CA GLU A 87 -18.33 4.19 -3.23
C GLU A 87 -18.80 3.11 -4.22
N ASP A 88 -17.87 2.59 -5.02
CA ASP A 88 -18.13 1.59 -6.07
C ASP A 88 -17.07 0.47 -6.04
N ARG A 89 -17.54 -0.77 -5.85
CA ARG A 89 -16.70 -1.97 -5.80
C ARG A 89 -16.26 -2.48 -7.18
N THR A 90 -16.80 -1.97 -8.27
CA THR A 90 -16.36 -2.38 -9.63
C THR A 90 -14.88 -2.07 -9.88
N TYR A 91 -14.33 -1.07 -9.20
CA TYR A 91 -12.92 -0.69 -9.28
C TYR A 91 -11.99 -1.70 -8.58
N SER A 92 -12.51 -2.64 -7.78
CA SER A 92 -11.70 -3.57 -6.96
C SER A 92 -10.87 -4.62 -7.74
N ARG A 93 -10.95 -4.65 -9.07
CA ARG A 93 -10.34 -5.69 -9.92
C ARG A 93 -8.83 -5.84 -9.75
N LEU A 94 -8.12 -4.75 -9.42
CA LEU A 94 -6.66 -4.78 -9.23
C LEU A 94 -6.23 -5.23 -7.84
N ALA A 95 -7.13 -5.22 -6.85
CA ALA A 95 -6.78 -5.53 -5.46
C ALA A 95 -6.21 -6.95 -5.28
N PRO A 96 -6.79 -8.03 -5.87
CA PRO A 96 -6.22 -9.36 -5.74
C PRO A 96 -4.77 -9.47 -6.23
N PHE A 97 -4.43 -8.81 -7.34
CA PHE A 97 -3.05 -8.79 -7.87
C PHE A 97 -2.09 -8.07 -6.91
N GLY A 98 -2.53 -6.98 -6.28
CA GLY A 98 -1.75 -6.32 -5.23
C GLY A 98 -1.53 -7.21 -4.00
N GLY A 99 -2.54 -7.99 -3.61
CA GLY A 99 -2.42 -8.99 -2.55
C GLY A 99 -1.37 -10.06 -2.87
N PHE A 100 -1.39 -10.60 -4.09
CA PHE A 100 -0.35 -11.54 -4.53
C PHE A 100 1.04 -10.91 -4.59
N ALA A 101 1.15 -9.63 -4.97
CA ALA A 101 2.42 -8.92 -4.92
C ALA A 101 2.96 -8.80 -3.49
N PHE A 102 2.10 -8.51 -2.50
CA PHE A 102 2.52 -8.54 -1.09
C PHE A 102 3.00 -9.92 -0.65
N ILE A 103 2.26 -10.98 -0.98
CA ILE A 103 2.67 -12.37 -0.67
C ILE A 103 4.04 -12.67 -1.31
N GLY A 104 4.22 -12.33 -2.58
CA GLY A 104 5.48 -12.51 -3.30
C GLY A 104 6.63 -11.71 -2.68
N ALA A 105 6.37 -10.48 -2.21
CA ALA A 105 7.37 -9.68 -1.52
C ALA A 105 7.87 -10.41 -0.27
N TRP A 106 6.97 -10.82 0.63
CA TRP A 106 7.36 -11.56 1.82
C TRP A 106 8.03 -12.89 1.51
N ALA A 107 7.55 -13.62 0.50
CA ALA A 107 8.17 -14.86 0.06
C ALA A 107 9.60 -14.66 -0.49
N SER A 108 9.86 -13.52 -1.15
CA SER A 108 11.20 -13.21 -1.67
C SER A 108 12.27 -13.06 -0.57
N LEU A 109 11.88 -12.83 0.69
CA LEU A 109 12.80 -12.79 1.82
C LEU A 109 13.33 -14.16 2.23
N MET A 110 12.77 -15.26 1.72
CA MET A 110 13.26 -16.61 1.99
C MET A 110 14.56 -16.95 1.23
N PHE A 111 15.00 -16.09 0.31
CA PHE A 111 16.13 -16.32 -0.62
C PHE A 111 17.03 -15.08 -0.72
#